data_AF-A0A838CUY0-F1
#
_entry.id   AF-A0A838CUY0-F1
#
_cell.length_a   1.000
_cell.length_b   1.000
_cell.length_c   1.000
_cell.angle_alpha   90.00
_cell.angle_beta   90.00
_cell.angle_gamma   90.00
#
_symmetry.space_group_name_H-M   'P 1'
#
loop_
_entity.id
_entity.type
_entity.pdbx_description
1 polymer ?
#
loop_
_entity_poly.entity_id
_entity_poly.type
_entity_poly.pdbx_seq_one_letter_code
_entity_poly.pdbx_strand_id
1 'polypeptide(L)'
;MNRVNRRRDLTPLLRECELILKGDGAPVRLSINHSGVCYPSSPKNGFPKVSISTTDFLLISLFKGEMKLFTDAGEDIQCSGTMKNMLFVESLLYLSK
;
A
#
# COMPACT_ATOMS: atom_id res chain seq x y z
N MET A 1 -23.53 9.58 -11.70
CA MET A 1 -22.72 8.72 -10.81
C MET A 1 -22.53 9.41 -9.47
N ASN A 2 -23.07 8.84 -8.39
CA ASN A 2 -22.79 9.32 -7.05
C ASN A 2 -21.30 9.12 -6.77
N ARG A 3 -20.55 10.21 -6.58
CA ARG A 3 -19.14 10.16 -6.17
C ARG A 3 -19.09 9.78 -4.69
N VAL A 4 -19.12 8.49 -4.41
CA VAL A 4 -18.93 7.94 -3.06
C VAL A 4 -17.42 7.97 -2.76
N ASN A 5 -17.03 8.31 -1.53
CA ASN A 5 -15.65 8.25 -1.03
C ASN A 5 -14.64 9.19 -1.71
N ARG A 6 -14.89 10.51 -1.77
CA ARG A 6 -13.79 11.43 -2.14
C ARG A 6 -12.71 11.27 -1.10
N ARG A 7 -11.43 11.40 -1.49
CA ARG A 7 -10.28 11.31 -0.59
C ARG A 7 -10.63 12.03 0.70
N ARG A 8 -10.96 13.33 0.66
CA ARG A 8 -11.36 14.20 1.79
C ARG A 8 -12.47 13.70 2.76
N ASP A 9 -13.30 12.74 2.37
CA ASP A 9 -14.44 12.26 3.18
C ASP A 9 -14.05 11.12 4.15
N LEU A 10 -12.86 10.52 4.00
CA LEU A 10 -12.36 9.44 4.89
C LEU A 10 -11.55 10.03 6.06
N THR A 11 -11.70 9.65 7.33
CA THR A 11 -10.85 10.23 8.40
C THR A 11 -9.35 9.96 8.14
N PRO A 12 -8.40 10.79 8.65
CA PRO A 12 -6.96 10.56 8.46
C PRO A 12 -6.51 9.14 8.83
N LEU A 13 -7.04 8.61 9.93
CA LEU A 13 -6.85 7.21 10.35
C LEU A 13 -7.20 6.16 9.28
N LEU A 14 -8.00 6.53 8.29
CA LEU A 14 -8.46 5.66 7.20
C LEU A 14 -7.72 5.91 5.87
N ARG A 15 -6.79 6.87 5.84
CA ARG A 15 -6.03 7.29 4.64
C ARG A 15 -4.53 7.36 4.86
N GLU A 16 -4.07 7.19 6.08
CA GLU A 16 -2.66 7.22 6.41
C GLU A 16 -2.18 5.84 6.87
N CYS A 17 -1.11 5.36 6.26
CA CYS A 17 -0.47 4.10 6.64
C CYS A 17 1.04 4.13 6.37
N GLU A 18 1.77 3.29 7.09
CA GLU A 18 3.14 2.91 6.73
C GLU A 18 3.06 1.69 5.82
N LEU A 19 3.64 1.79 4.62
CA LEU A 19 3.78 0.70 3.68
C LEU A 19 5.21 0.17 3.75
N ILE A 20 5.36 -1.11 4.04
CA ILE A 20 6.64 -1.81 4.15
C ILE A 20 6.74 -2.81 3.01
N LEU A 21 7.66 -2.59 2.09
CA LEU A 21 7.91 -3.46 0.94
C LEU A 21 9.15 -4.30 1.25
N LYS A 22 8.98 -5.62 1.28
CA LYS A 22 10.04 -6.59 1.53
C LYS A 22 10.28 -7.37 0.25
N GLY A 23 11.30 -6.95 -0.48
CA GLY A 23 11.80 -7.60 -1.69
C GLY A 23 12.94 -8.57 -1.37
N ASP A 24 13.76 -8.86 -2.38
CA ASP A 24 14.98 -9.67 -2.24
C ASP A 24 16.09 -8.89 -1.50
N GLY A 25 16.00 -7.57 -1.49
CA GLY A 25 16.92 -6.65 -0.84
C GLY A 25 16.44 -6.07 0.50
N ALA A 26 17.05 -4.94 0.88
CA ALA A 26 16.66 -4.22 2.09
C ALA A 26 15.21 -3.72 1.99
N PRO A 27 14.42 -3.80 3.08
CA PRO A 27 13.03 -3.40 3.05
C PRO A 27 12.88 -1.89 2.83
N VAL A 28 11.99 -1.51 1.92
CA VAL A 28 11.64 -0.12 1.66
C VAL A 28 10.44 0.27 2.52
N ARG A 29 10.54 1.41 3.19
CA ARG A 29 9.45 1.97 4.01
C ARG A 29 8.95 3.26 3.40
N LEU A 30 7.63 3.34 3.22
CA LEU A 30 6.93 4.50 2.69
C LEU A 30 5.85 4.92 3.69
N SER A 31 5.60 6.22 3.80
CA SER A 31 4.45 6.76 4.48
C SER A 31 3.47 7.28 3.45
N ILE A 32 2.23 6.83 3.54
CA ILE A 32 1.11 7.35 2.76
C ILE A 32 0.34 8.26 3.70
N ASN A 33 0.12 9.51 3.29
CA ASN A 33 -0.63 10.49 4.07
C ASN A 33 -1.43 11.46 3.18
N HIS A 34 -1.99 12.51 3.79
CA HIS A 34 -2.75 13.53 3.07
C HIS A 34 -1.94 14.29 2.01
N SER A 35 -0.62 14.37 2.16
CA SER A 35 0.30 15.03 1.20
C SER A 35 0.77 14.11 0.07
N GLY A 36 0.54 12.80 0.18
CA GLY A 36 0.96 11.82 -0.83
C GLY A 36 1.74 10.66 -0.25
N VAL A 37 2.66 10.11 -1.06
CA VAL A 37 3.60 9.06 -0.67
C VAL A 37 4.97 9.70 -0.42
N CYS A 38 5.57 9.44 0.73
CA CYS A 38 6.89 9.98 1.08
C CYS A 38 7.74 8.96 1.85
N TYR A 39 9.06 9.17 1.87
CA TYR A 39 9.93 8.44 2.79
C TYR A 39 9.72 8.95 4.22
N PRO A 40 9.48 8.06 5.20
CA PRO A 40 9.34 8.46 6.58
C PRO A 40 10.69 8.94 7.12
N SER A 41 10.73 10.16 7.67
CA SER A 41 11.90 10.69 8.37
C SER A 41 12.14 10.01 9.73
N SER A 42 11.11 9.38 10.30
CA SER A 42 11.19 8.56 11.51
C SER A 42 10.06 7.52 11.55
N PRO A 43 10.21 6.42 12.30
CA PRO A 43 9.14 5.45 12.51
C PRO A 43 7.94 6.13 13.16
N LYS A 44 6.77 6.08 12.51
CA LYS A 44 5.54 6.65 13.07
C LYS A 44 4.85 5.65 13.98
N ASN A 45 5.07 5.80 15.28
CA ASN A 45 4.33 5.02 16.29
C ASN A 45 2.83 5.34 16.20
N GLY A 46 2.00 4.29 16.22
CA GLY A 46 0.53 4.40 16.15
C GLY A 46 -0.05 4.50 14.73
N PHE A 47 0.78 4.55 13.69
CA PHE A 47 0.27 4.50 12.31
C PHE A 47 -0.09 3.06 11.93
N PRO A 48 -1.21 2.85 11.23
CA PRO A 48 -1.53 1.55 10.68
C PRO A 48 -0.44 1.09 9.70
N LYS A 49 -0.10 -0.20 9.72
CA LYS A 49 0.97 -0.76 8.89
C LYS A 49 0.40 -1.72 7.86
N VAL A 50 0.91 -1.64 6.65
CA VAL A 50 0.74 -2.63 5.59
C VAL A 50 2.12 -3.13 5.20
N SER A 51 2.31 -4.44 5.20
CA SER A 51 3.53 -5.06 4.70
C SER A 51 3.21 -5.93 3.49
N ILE A 52 4.01 -5.81 2.44
CA ILE A 52 3.97 -6.69 1.25
C ILE A 52 5.34 -7.34 1.17
N SER A 53 5.38 -8.67 1.19
CA SER A 53 6.59 -9.48 1.10
C SER A 53 6.51 -10.39 -0.11
N THR A 54 7.42 -10.22 -1.05
CA THR A 54 7.51 -10.98 -2.30
C THR A 54 8.86 -10.72 -2.98
N THR A 55 9.10 -11.23 -4.18
CA THR A 55 10.33 -10.96 -4.95
C THR A 55 10.33 -9.54 -5.53
N ASP A 56 11.51 -9.02 -5.87
CA ASP A 56 11.62 -7.70 -6.50
C ASP A 56 10.84 -7.64 -7.84
N PHE A 57 10.85 -8.75 -8.57
CA PHE A 57 10.10 -8.90 -9.82
C PHE A 57 8.60 -8.70 -9.61
N LEU A 58 8.00 -9.36 -8.63
CA LEU A 58 6.56 -9.25 -8.36
C LEU A 58 6.19 -7.89 -7.76
N LEU A 59 7.06 -7.27 -6.95
CA LEU A 59 6.86 -5.88 -6.53
C LEU A 59 6.77 -4.95 -7.73
N ILE A 60 7.69 -5.06 -8.69
CA ILE A 60 7.68 -4.22 -9.90
C ILE A 60 6.39 -4.42 -10.69
N SER A 61 5.95 -5.66 -10.87
CA SER A 61 4.70 -5.98 -11.59
C SER A 61 3.46 -5.38 -10.89
N LEU A 62 3.41 -5.39 -9.54
CA LEU A 62 2.36 -4.73 -8.76
C LEU A 62 2.34 -3.21 -9.00
N PHE A 63 3.50 -2.55 -8.97
CA PHE A 63 3.59 -1.10 -9.17
C PHE A 63 3.32 -0.64 -10.60
N LYS A 64 3.59 -1.50 -11.59
CA LYS A 64 3.16 -1.27 -12.99
C LYS A 64 1.68 -1.54 -13.20
N GLY A 65 0.99 -2.12 -12.21
CA GLY A 65 -0.38 -2.57 -12.31
C GLY A 65 -0.58 -3.67 -13.36
N GLU A 66 0.47 -4.47 -13.62
CA GLU A 66 0.41 -5.68 -14.44
C GLU A 66 -0.23 -6.84 -13.66
N MET A 67 -0.21 -6.74 -12.32
CA MET A 67 -0.86 -7.68 -11.41
C MET A 67 -1.53 -6.93 -10.24
N LYS A 68 -2.48 -7.61 -9.60
CA LYS A 68 -3.28 -7.11 -8.47
C LYS A 68 -2.98 -7.87 -7.18
N LEU A 69 -2.90 -7.14 -6.06
CA LEU A 69 -2.54 -7.69 -4.75
C LEU A 69 -3.58 -8.68 -4.20
N PHE A 70 -4.86 -8.60 -4.60
CA PHE A 70 -5.91 -9.49 -4.07
C PHE A 70 -6.44 -10.53 -5.06
N THR A 71 -6.37 -10.26 -6.37
CA THR A 71 -6.88 -11.22 -7.36
C THR A 71 -5.77 -12.10 -7.93
N ASP A 72 -4.54 -11.61 -7.95
CA ASP A 72 -3.41 -12.28 -8.61
C ASP A 72 -2.31 -12.64 -7.60
N ALA A 73 -2.48 -12.31 -6.32
CA ALA A 73 -1.61 -12.79 -5.25
C ALA A 73 -1.83 -14.28 -5.02
N GLY A 74 -0.96 -15.09 -5.64
CA GLY A 74 -0.76 -16.48 -5.27
C GLY A 74 0.00 -16.60 -3.93
N GLU A 75 0.51 -17.80 -3.66
CA GLU A 75 1.29 -18.10 -2.47
C GLU A 75 2.61 -17.30 -2.37
N ASP A 76 3.04 -16.70 -3.48
CA ASP A 76 4.29 -15.93 -3.62
C ASP A 76 4.21 -14.49 -3.08
N ILE A 77 3.02 -14.01 -2.70
CA ILE A 77 2.84 -12.69 -2.10
C ILE A 77 2.23 -12.82 -0.71
N GLN A 78 3.01 -12.44 0.29
CA GLN A 78 2.51 -12.32 1.66
C GLN A 78 2.18 -10.86 1.96
N CYS A 79 0.90 -10.58 2.19
CA CYS A 79 0.44 -9.27 2.63
C CYS A 79 -0.06 -9.33 4.08
N SER A 80 0.32 -8.35 4.90
CA SER A 80 -0.21 -8.19 6.26
C SER A 80 -0.61 -6.74 6.53
N GLY A 81 -1.65 -6.57 7.34
CA GLY A 81 -2.25 -5.28 7.64
C GLY A 81 -3.76 -5.46 7.86
N THR A 82 -4.45 -4.38 8.21
CA THR A 82 -5.91 -4.44 8.25
C THR A 82 -6.46 -4.53 6.82
N MET A 83 -7.51 -5.33 6.59
CA MET A 83 -8.12 -5.52 5.27
C MET A 83 -8.46 -4.19 4.59
N LYS A 84 -8.93 -3.21 5.36
CA LYS A 84 -9.22 -1.86 4.88
C LYS A 84 -8.00 -1.16 4.29
N ASN A 85 -6.85 -1.23 4.95
CA ASN A 85 -5.63 -0.54 4.49
C ASN A 85 -4.99 -1.28 3.32
N MET A 86 -5.11 -2.60 3.34
CA MET A 86 -4.75 -3.49 2.26
C MET A 86 -5.51 -3.13 0.97
N LEU A 87 -6.85 -3.01 1.03
CA LEU A 87 -7.67 -2.51 -0.10
C LEU A 87 -7.33 -1.07 -0.52
N PHE A 88 -6.98 -0.22 0.45
CA PHE A 88 -6.54 1.14 0.16
C PHE A 88 -5.22 1.16 -0.63
N VAL A 89 -4.23 0.37 -0.23
CA VAL A 89 -2.96 0.24 -0.97
C VAL A 89 -3.19 -0.30 -2.37
N GLU A 90 -4.01 -1.33 -2.54
CA GLU A 90 -4.40 -1.84 -3.86
C GLU A 90 -5.02 -0.77 -4.75
N SER A 91 -5.93 0.05 -4.19
CA SER A 91 -6.53 1.15 -4.94
C SER A 91 -5.50 2.19 -5.40
N LEU A 92 -4.43 2.41 -4.63
CA LEU A 92 -3.34 3.32 -5.02
C LEU A 92 -2.46 2.72 -6.12
N LEU A 93 -2.14 1.43 -6.04
CA LEU A 93 -1.39 0.71 -7.08
C LEU A 93 -2.16 0.68 -8.41
N TYR A 94 -3.49 0.62 -8.35
CA TYR A 94 -4.33 0.66 -9.55
C TYR A 94 -4.41 2.07 -10.19
N LEU A 95 -4.39 3.11 -9.37
CA LEU A 95 -4.51 4.51 -9.81
C LEU A 95 -3.19 5.14 -10.27
N SER A 96 -2.05 4.45 -10.17
CA SER A 96 -0.75 4.93 -10.67
C SER A 96 -0.56 4.75 -12.19
N LYS A 97 -1.60 4.33 -12.92
CA LYS A 97 -1.64 4.28 -14.39
C LYS A 97 -2.08 5.61 -15.01
#